data_AF-A0A6B3FMZ6-F1
#
_entry.id   AF-A0A6B3FMZ6-F1
#
_cell.length_a   1.000
_cell.length_b   1.000
_cell.length_c   1.000
_cell.angle_alpha   90.00
_cell.angle_beta   90.00
_cell.angle_gamma   90.00
#
_symmetry.space_group_name_H-M   'P 1'
#
loop_
_entity.id
_entity.type
_entity.pdbx_description
1 polymer ?
#
loop_
_entity_poly.entity_id
_entity_poly.type
_entity_poly.pdbx_seq_one_letter_code
_entity_poly.pdbx_strand_id
1 'polypeptide(L)' 'GLRPLVDLDLRLGEGTGALLALPIVQSAARAMHEVATFDSAGVTEK' A
#
# COMPACT_ATOMS: atom_id res chain seq x y z
N GLY A 1 5.97 16.46 9.79
CA GLY A 1 4.80 15.56 9.96
C GLY A 1 4.85 14.47 8.90
N LEU A 2 3.96 13.48 8.97
CA LEU A 2 3.85 12.40 7.98
C LEU A 2 2.85 12.78 6.87
N ARG A 3 3.00 12.22 5.66
CA ARG A 3 2.03 12.35 4.57
C ARG A 3 0.91 11.31 4.77
N PRO A 4 -0.38 11.68 4.67
CA PRO A 4 -1.47 10.72 4.78
C PRO A 4 -1.50 9.74 3.60
N LEU A 5 -1.91 8.49 3.86
CA LEU A 5 -2.08 7.46 2.83
C LEU A 5 -3.41 7.62 2.07
N VAL A 6 -4.43 8.18 2.73
CA VAL A 6 -5.76 8.45 2.17
C VAL A 6 -6.20 9.85 2.57
N ASP A 7 -6.85 10.55 1.65
CA ASP A 7 -7.45 11.86 1.88
C ASP A 7 -8.90 11.81 1.41
N LEU A 8 -9.81 11.68 2.36
CA LEU A 8 -11.24 11.36 2.14
C LEU A 8 -12.18 12.30 2.91
N ASP A 9 -11.65 13.43 3.43
CA ASP A 9 -12.40 14.40 4.27
C ASP A 9 -13.15 13.75 5.46
N LEU A 10 -12.54 12.73 6.09
CA LEU A 10 -13.14 12.02 7.23
C LEU A 10 -13.09 12.87 8.50
N ARG A 11 -14.20 12.86 9.25
CA ARG A 11 -14.33 13.59 10.52
C ARG A 11 -14.95 12.77 11.66
N LEU A 12 -15.06 11.45 11.49
CA LEU A 12 -15.63 10.55 12.51
C LEU A 12 -14.64 10.27 13.65
N GLY A 13 -13.35 10.10 13.35
CA GLY A 13 -12.34 9.79 14.36
C GLY A 13 -12.37 8.30 14.76
N GLU A 14 -12.08 8.03 16.04
CA GLU A 14 -12.15 6.69 16.66
C GLU A 14 -11.32 5.59 15.95
N GLY A 15 -10.29 5.98 15.20
CA GLY A 15 -9.43 5.04 14.47
C GLY A 15 -9.99 4.55 13.13
N THR A 16 -11.14 5.06 12.68
CA THR A 16 -11.76 4.66 11.41
C THR A 16 -10.84 4.88 10.20
N GLY A 17 -10.13 6.02 10.14
CA GLY A 17 -9.13 6.27 9.11
C GLY A 17 -7.94 5.29 9.15
N ALA A 18 -7.55 4.83 10.33
CA ALA A 18 -6.48 3.84 10.47
C ALA A 18 -6.91 2.46 9.97
N LEU A 19 -8.13 2.03 10.28
CA LEU A 19 -8.70 0.78 9.76
C LEU A 19 -8.86 0.80 8.24
N LEU A 20 -9.24 1.95 7.66
CA LEU A 20 -9.30 2.13 6.20
C LEU A 20 -7.92 2.10 5.55
N ALA A 21 -6.86 2.56 6.24
CA ALA A 21 -5.49 2.53 5.74
C ALA A 21 -4.80 1.17 5.91
N LEU A 22 -5.28 0.30 6.82
CA LEU A 22 -4.65 -0.98 7.15
C LEU A 22 -4.45 -1.90 5.93
N PRO A 23 -5.45 -2.08 5.01
CA PRO A 23 -5.26 -2.91 3.83
C PRO A 23 -4.18 -2.37 2.88
N ILE A 24 -3.97 -1.04 2.83
CA ILE A 24 -2.93 -0.41 2.01
C ILE A 24 -1.54 -0.80 2.53
N VAL A 25 -1.34 -0.72 3.85
CA VAL A 25 -0.07 -1.10 4.49
C VAL A 25 0.22 -2.59 4.30
N GLN A 26 -0.79 -3.44 4.49
CA GLN A 26 -0.66 -4.89 4.26
C GLN A 26 -0.34 -5.20 2.79
N SER A 27 -0.99 -4.52 1.85
CA SER A 27 -0.75 -4.70 0.42
C SER A 27 0.66 -4.25 0.03
N ALA A 28 1.18 -3.17 0.62
CA ALA A 28 2.56 -2.73 0.41
C ALA A 28 3.57 -3.78 0.93
N ALA A 29 3.35 -4.33 2.13
CA ALA A 29 4.19 -5.41 2.66
C ALA A 29 4.16 -6.65 1.76
N ARG A 30 2.98 -7.07 1.30
CA ARG A 30 2.84 -8.19 0.37
C ARG A 30 3.50 -7.91 -0.96
N ALA A 31 3.36 -6.71 -1.52
CA ALA A 31 4.00 -6.34 -2.77
C ALA A 31 5.52 -6.46 -2.70
N MET A 32 6.14 -6.06 -1.58
CA MET A 32 7.58 -6.21 -1.37
C MET A 32 8.04 -7.67 -1.28
N HIS A 33 7.17 -8.60 -0.86
CA HIS A 33 7.52 -10.01 -0.69
C HIS A 33 7.12 -10.90 -1.86
N GLU A 34 6.02 -10.59 -2.53
CA GLU A 34 5.35 -11.49 -3.47
C GLU A 34 5.53 -11.06 -4.94
N VAL A 35 5.92 -9.81 -5.22
CA VAL A 35 6.13 -9.35 -6.60
C VAL A 35 7.47 -9.86 -7.12
N ALA A 36 7.40 -10.63 -8.20
CA ALA A 36 8.56 -11.11 -8.93
C ALA A 36 9.42 -9.95 -9.47
N THR A 37 10.74 -10.09 -9.39
CA THR A 37 11.67 -9.18 -10.06
C THR A 37 11.58 -9.37 -11.58
N PHE A 38 11.98 -8.36 -12.36
CA PHE A 38 11.96 -8.43 -13.83
C PHE A 38 12.69 -9.66 -14.38
N ASP A 39 13.87 -9.98 -13.84
CA ASP A 39 14.63 -11.17 -14.20
C ASP A 39 13.85 -12.46 -13.94
N SER A 40 13.25 -12.58 -12.74
CA SER A 40 12.45 -13.77 -12.36
C SER A 40 11.14 -13.88 -13.13
N ALA A 41 10.58 -12.75 -13.58
CA ALA A 41 9.38 -12.68 -14.39
C ALA A 41 9.66 -12.86 -15.89
N GLY A 42 10.92 -12.98 -16.31
CA GLY A 42 11.30 -13.13 -17.71
C GLY A 42 11.04 -11.89 -18.56
N VAL A 43 10.95 -10.70 -17.93
CA VAL A 43 10.76 -9.43 -18.63
C VAL A 43 12.13 -8.94 -19.10
N THR A 44 12.47 -9.22 -20.35
CA THR A 44 13.65 -8.66 -21.00
C THR A 44 13.25 -7.41 -21.79
N GLU A 45 13.95 -6.30 -21.55
CA GLU A 45 13.82 -5.09 -22.37
C GLU A 45 14.17 -5.43 -23.83
N LYS A 46 13.42 -4.85 -24.77
CA LYS A 46 13.56 -5.07 -26.21
C LYS A 46 14.37 -3.94 -26.84
#